data_AF-A0A1Q3CGA0-F1
#
_entry.id   AF-A0A1Q3CGA0-F1
#
_cell.length_a   1.000
_cell.length_b   1.000
_cell.length_c   1.000
_cell.angle_alpha   90.00
_cell.angle_beta   90.00
_cell.angle_gamma   90.00
#
_symmetry.space_group_name_H-M   'P 1'
#
loop_
_entity.id
_entity.type
_entity.pdbx_description
1 polymer ?
#
loop_
_entity_poly.entity_id
_entity_poly.type
_entity_poly.pdbx_seq_one_letter_code
_entity_poly.pdbx_strand_id
1 'polypeptide(L)'
;GVLKVFKGNLVVMKGTKVNHLYHLQGSTVMGSADVTSCSVSEDDRTKLWHMRLGHMSERGLSTLSKRGLLCGDQTTPLEFCEHCVVGKQTIVRFSTGTHSTKGTLDHIHSDLWGPTQVP
;
A
#
# COMPACT_ATOMS: atom_id res chain seq x y z
N GLY A 1 0.81 28.25 -17.96
CA GLY A 1 1.77 27.42 -18.74
C GLY A 1 1.04 26.25 -19.36
N VAL A 2 1.49 25.75 -20.51
CA VAL A 2 0.84 24.63 -21.21
C VAL A 2 1.85 23.51 -21.40
N LEU A 3 1.51 22.30 -20.96
CA LEU A 3 2.25 21.07 -21.23
C LEU A 3 1.74 20.47 -22.54
N LYS A 4 2.65 20.05 -23.42
CA LYS A 4 2.35 19.26 -24.61
C LYS A 4 3.27 18.04 -24.63
N VAL A 5 2.71 16.86 -24.76
CA VAL A 5 3.45 15.60 -24.90
C VAL A 5 3.32 15.14 -26.34
N PHE A 6 4.46 14.78 -26.94
CA PHE A 6 4.55 14.38 -28.34
C PHE A 6 5.00 12.93 -28.47
N LYS A 7 4.44 12.22 -29.46
CA LYS A 7 4.95 10.94 -29.96
C LYS A 7 5.28 11.13 -31.44
N GLY A 8 6.56 11.41 -31.72
CA GLY A 8 6.97 11.93 -33.03
C GLY A 8 6.37 13.32 -33.28
N ASN A 9 5.74 13.51 -34.45
CA ASN A 9 5.09 14.78 -34.80
C ASN A 9 3.65 14.91 -34.26
N LEU A 10 3.13 13.89 -33.57
CA LEU A 10 1.76 13.87 -33.04
C LEU A 10 1.74 14.34 -31.59
N VAL A 11 0.90 15.33 -31.28
CA VAL A 11 0.56 15.69 -29.89
C VAL A 11 -0.38 14.63 -29.32
N VAL A 12 0.09 13.84 -28.36
CA VAL A 12 -0.70 12.78 -27.71
C VAL A 12 -1.42 13.25 -26.45
N MET A 13 -0.93 14.33 -25.84
CA MET A 13 -1.49 14.87 -24.61
C MET A 13 -1.22 16.37 -24.53
N LYS A 14 -2.19 17.14 -24.03
CA LYS A 14 -2.03 18.56 -23.74
C LYS A 14 -2.60 18.85 -22.36
N GLY A 15 -1.95 19.69 -21.58
CA GLY A 15 -2.46 20.08 -20.27
C GLY A 15 -2.22 21.54 -19.94
N THR A 16 -3.18 22.19 -19.30
CA THR A 16 -3.10 23.59 -18.85
C THR A 16 -2.73 23.66 -17.38
N LYS A 17 -1.75 24.49 -17.03
CA LYS A 17 -1.33 24.69 -15.64
C LYS A 17 -2.30 25.61 -14.92
N VAL A 18 -2.93 25.11 -13.86
CA VAL A 18 -3.80 25.84 -12.92
C VAL A 18 -3.33 25.51 -11.50
N ASN A 19 -3.03 26.51 -10.68
CA ASN A 19 -2.61 26.33 -9.28
C ASN A 19 -1.51 25.27 -9.08
N HIS A 20 -0.47 25.33 -9.90
CA HIS A 20 0.65 24.36 -9.90
C HIS A 20 0.32 22.93 -10.34
N LEU A 21 -0.94 22.61 -10.63
CA LEU A 21 -1.37 21.35 -11.23
C LEU A 21 -1.55 21.50 -12.74
N TYR A 22 -1.31 20.43 -13.52
CA TYR A 22 -1.64 20.41 -14.95
C TYR A 22 -2.96 19.66 -15.17
N HIS A 23 -3.97 20.36 -15.69
CA HIS A 23 -5.25 19.77 -16.07
C HIS A 23 -5.18 19.24 -17.50
N LEU A 24 -5.48 17.96 -17.69
CA LEU A 24 -5.54 17.35 -19.01
C LEU A 24 -6.62 18.02 -19.87
N GLN A 25 -6.22 18.54 -21.04
CA GLN A 25 -7.12 19.08 -22.05
C GLN A 25 -7.52 17.94 -23.01
N GLY A 26 -8.56 17.19 -22.64
CA GLY A 26 -9.13 16.13 -23.46
C GLY A 26 -10.46 15.64 -22.90
N SER A 27 -11.25 14.97 -23.74
CA SER A 27 -12.46 14.25 -23.32
C SER A 27 -12.12 12.78 -23.16
N THR A 28 -12.43 12.19 -22.00
CA THR A 28 -12.43 10.73 -21.85
C THR A 28 -13.58 10.17 -22.68
N VAL A 29 -13.26 9.45 -23.75
CA VAL A 29 -14.25 8.58 -24.39
C VAL A 29 -14.48 7.42 -23.44
N MET A 30 -15.58 7.45 -22.69
CA MET A 30 -16.08 6.26 -22.02
C MET A 30 -16.60 5.32 -23.11
N GLY A 31 -15.70 4.57 -23.76
CA GLY A 31 -16.12 3.35 -24.39
C GLY A 31 -16.72 2.47 -23.30
N SER A 32 -17.90 1.88 -23.53
CA SER A 32 -18.33 0.78 -22.68
C SER A 32 -17.31 -0.34 -22.89
N ALA A 33 -16.31 -0.39 -22.03
CA ALA A 33 -15.66 -1.65 -21.78
C ALA A 33 -16.77 -2.51 -21.20
N ASP A 34 -17.24 -3.51 -21.96
CA ASP A 34 -17.89 -4.66 -21.37
C ASP A 34 -16.87 -5.27 -20.43
N VAL A 35 -16.85 -4.77 -19.19
CA VAL A 35 -16.33 -5.54 -18.08
C VAL A 35 -17.27 -6.72 -18.04
N THR A 36 -16.80 -7.89 -18.46
CA THR A 36 -17.51 -9.13 -18.22
C THR A 36 -17.75 -9.20 -16.72
N SER A 37 -18.92 -8.75 -16.28
CA SER A 37 -19.38 -8.92 -14.91
C SER A 37 -19.78 -10.37 -14.83
N CYS A 38 -18.78 -11.26 -14.77
CA CYS A 38 -18.97 -12.54 -14.12
C CYS A 38 -19.68 -12.22 -12.81
N SER A 39 -20.73 -12.95 -12.46
CA SER A 39 -21.37 -12.84 -11.17
C SER A 39 -20.34 -13.21 -10.11
N VAL A 40 -19.54 -12.22 -9.71
CA VAL A 40 -18.51 -12.32 -8.69
C VAL A 40 -19.25 -12.55 -7.39
N SER A 41 -19.01 -13.68 -6.76
CA SER A 41 -19.62 -14.00 -5.46
C SER A 41 -19.30 -12.89 -4.45
N GLU A 42 -20.13 -12.70 -3.44
CA GLU A 42 -19.87 -11.67 -2.41
C GLU A 42 -18.49 -11.84 -1.74
N ASP A 43 -18.03 -13.09 -1.60
CA ASP A 43 -16.69 -13.43 -1.09
C ASP A 43 -15.57 -12.95 -2.00
N ASP A 44 -15.73 -13.15 -3.31
CA ASP A 44 -14.77 -12.66 -4.29
C ASP A 44 -14.72 -11.11 -4.30
N ARG A 45 -15.85 -10.42 -4.04
CA ARG A 45 -15.89 -8.95 -3.95
C ARG A 45 -15.12 -8.44 -2.73
N THR A 46 -15.31 -9.07 -1.58
CA THR A 46 -14.57 -8.72 -0.35
C THR A 46 -13.07 -8.88 -0.55
N LYS A 47 -12.65 -10.00 -1.16
CA LYS A 47 -11.24 -10.26 -1.49
C LYS A 47 -10.67 -9.25 -2.48
N LEU A 48 -11.46 -8.84 -3.47
CA LEU A 48 -11.06 -7.80 -4.42
C LEU A 48 -10.85 -6.44 -3.72
N TRP A 49 -11.78 -6.04 -2.84
CA TRP A 49 -11.63 -4.80 -2.08
C TRP A 49 -10.44 -4.84 -1.13
N HIS A 50 -10.20 -5.98 -0.48
CA HIS A 50 -9.02 -6.22 0.33
C HIS A 50 -7.73 -5.93 -0.44
N MET A 51 -7.57 -6.49 -1.65
CA MET A 51 -6.38 -6.29 -2.48
C MET A 51 -6.27 -4.86 -3.03
N ARG A 52 -7.38 -4.30 -3.55
CA ARG A 52 -7.41 -2.92 -4.12
C ARG A 52 -7.05 -1.84 -3.11
N LEU A 53 -7.42 -2.04 -1.84
CA LEU A 53 -7.17 -1.11 -0.75
C LEU A 53 -5.85 -1.38 0.01
N GLY A 54 -4.93 -2.13 -0.60
CA GLY A 54 -3.60 -2.36 -0.03
C GLY A 54 -3.62 -3.32 1.15
N HIS A 55 -4.30 -4.46 1.00
CA HIS A 55 -4.41 -5.50 2.03
C HIS A 55 -5.04 -4.99 3.35
N MET A 56 -6.11 -4.20 3.20
CA MET A 56 -6.88 -3.65 4.32
C MET A 56 -7.45 -4.75 5.23
N SER A 57 -7.53 -4.49 6.53
CA SER A 57 -8.13 -5.45 7.47
C SER A 57 -9.63 -5.63 7.24
N GLU A 58 -10.17 -6.78 7.62
CA GLU A 58 -11.61 -7.06 7.60
C GLU A 58 -12.41 -6.00 8.37
N ARG A 59 -11.91 -5.55 9.52
CA ARG A 59 -12.53 -4.46 10.30
C ARG A 59 -12.59 -3.14 9.51
N GLY A 60 -11.53 -2.84 8.75
CA GLY A 60 -11.49 -1.67 7.87
C GLY A 60 -12.53 -1.78 6.75
N LEU A 61 -12.59 -2.93 6.09
CA LEU A 61 -13.57 -3.21 5.04
C LEU A 61 -15.01 -3.12 5.56
N SER A 62 -15.32 -3.74 6.71
CA SER A 62 -16.63 -3.66 7.34
C SER A 62 -17.03 -2.22 7.67
N THR A 63 -16.08 -1.38 8.09
CA THR A 63 -16.33 0.04 8.35
C THR A 63 -16.64 0.81 7.06
N LEU A 64 -15.93 0.52 5.97
CA LEU A 64 -16.19 1.15 4.66
C LEU A 64 -17.53 0.71 4.07
N SER A 65 -17.87 -0.57 4.19
CA SER A 65 -19.16 -1.13 3.76
C SER A 65 -20.32 -0.47 4.49
N LYS A 66 -20.25 -0.36 5.83
CA LYS A 66 -21.26 0.34 6.65
C LYS A 66 -21.43 1.82 6.30
N ARG A 67 -20.38 2.46 5.77
CA ARG A 67 -20.41 3.85 5.32
C ARG A 67 -20.83 3.99 3.85
N GLY A 68 -21.10 2.89 3.14
CA GLY A 68 -21.46 2.88 1.73
C GLY A 68 -20.31 3.24 0.78
N LEU A 69 -19.05 3.16 1.24
CA LEU A 69 -17.88 3.59 0.46
C LEU A 69 -17.33 2.51 -0.48
N LEU A 70 -17.93 1.31 -0.47
CA LEU A 70 -17.57 0.19 -1.34
C LEU A 70 -18.56 0.01 -2.50
N CYS A 71 -19.11 1.11 -3.02
CA CYS A 71 -20.10 1.09 -4.11
C CYS A 71 -21.35 0.24 -3.80
N GLY A 72 -21.77 0.18 -2.53
CA GLY A 72 -22.91 -0.63 -2.08
C GLY A 72 -22.59 -2.11 -1.84
N ASP A 73 -21.32 -2.51 -1.93
CA ASP A 73 -20.93 -3.88 -1.68
C ASP A 73 -20.96 -4.24 -0.21
N GLN A 74 -21.52 -5.41 0.06
CA GLN A 74 -21.48 -6.05 1.35
C GLN A 74 -20.16 -6.80 1.51
N THR A 75 -19.53 -6.64 2.66
CA THR A 75 -18.30 -7.36 3.00
C THR A 75 -18.64 -8.62 3.78
N THR A 76 -18.17 -9.76 3.31
CA THR A 76 -18.20 -11.04 4.01
C THR A 76 -16.91 -11.22 4.84
N PRO A 77 -16.81 -12.26 5.69
CA PRO A 77 -15.57 -12.56 6.40
C PRO A 77 -14.41 -12.77 5.42
N LEU A 78 -13.24 -12.19 5.73
CA LEU A 78 -12.09 -12.27 4.84
C LEU A 78 -11.39 -13.61 5.00
N GLU A 79 -11.17 -14.32 3.89
CA GLU A 79 -10.36 -15.54 3.88
C GLU A 79 -8.89 -15.28 4.25
N PHE A 80 -8.17 -16.35 4.55
CA PHE A 80 -6.73 -16.30 4.79
C PHE A 80 -5.97 -15.64 3.62
N CYS A 81 -5.13 -14.66 3.94
CA CYS A 81 -4.28 -13.98 2.97
C CYS A 81 -2.81 -14.11 3.39
N GLU A 82 -2.04 -14.88 2.64
CA GLU A 82 -0.61 -15.10 2.87
C GLU A 82 0.19 -13.79 2.86
N HIS A 83 -0.07 -12.91 1.88
CA HIS A 83 0.60 -11.61 1.77
C HIS A 83 0.39 -10.72 3.00
N CYS A 84 -0.78 -10.82 3.66
CA CYS A 84 -1.02 -10.10 4.90
C CYS A 84 -0.18 -10.63 6.05
N VAL A 85 -0.05 -11.95 6.16
CA VAL A 85 0.70 -12.59 7.24
C VAL A 85 2.17 -12.21 7.13
N VAL A 86 2.76 -12.37 5.94
CA VAL A 86 4.16 -12.03 5.70
C VAL A 86 4.39 -10.51 5.84
N GLY A 87 3.49 -9.69 5.29
CA GLY A 87 3.64 -8.23 5.30
C GLY A 87 3.39 -7.57 6.66
N LYS A 88 2.61 -8.20 7.54
CA LYS A 88 2.29 -7.69 8.90
C LYS A 88 2.99 -8.47 10.00
N GLN A 89 3.89 -9.39 9.65
CA GLN A 89 4.66 -10.12 10.65
C GLN A 89 5.52 -9.14 11.45
N THR A 90 5.37 -9.17 12.77
CA THR A 90 6.24 -8.40 13.66
C THR A 90 7.35 -9.31 14.15
N ILE A 91 8.56 -8.75 14.28
CA ILE A 91 9.68 -9.47 14.90
C ILE A 91 9.30 -9.76 16.35
N VAL A 92 9.46 -11.01 16.77
CA VAL A 92 9.25 -11.41 18.16
C VAL A 92 10.22 -10.63 19.04
N ARG A 93 9.74 -10.09 20.16
CA ARG A 93 10.62 -9.40 21.11
C ARG A 93 11.73 -10.33 21.56
N PHE A 94 12.97 -9.85 21.48
CA PHE A 94 14.08 -10.51 22.15
C PHE A 94 13.78 -10.60 23.64
N SER A 95 14.06 -11.76 24.25
CA SER A 95 14.04 -11.86 25.70
C SER A 95 15.05 -10.88 26.27
N THR A 96 14.69 -10.20 27.36
CA THR A 96 15.62 -9.32 28.06
C THR A 96 16.68 -10.18 28.72
N GLY A 97 17.91 -10.14 28.20
CA GLY A 97 19.07 -10.72 28.88
C GLY A 97 19.36 -9.94 30.16
N THR A 98 19.30 -10.60 31.31
CA THR A 98 19.76 -10.02 32.58
C THR A 98 21.22 -10.39 32.78
N HIS A 99 22.11 -9.40 32.70
CA HIS A 99 23.53 -9.55 32.99
C HIS A 99 23.79 -8.93 34.37
N SER A 100 24.16 -9.76 35.34
CA SER A 100 24.53 -9.33 36.69
C SER A 100 25.85 -9.98 37.07
N THR A 101 26.79 -9.18 37.54
CA THR A 101 28.11 -9.64 37.99
C THR A 101 28.41 -9.15 39.40
N LYS A 102 29.27 -9.89 40.11
CA LYS A 102 29.57 -9.62 41.53
C LYS A 102 30.98 -9.08 41.73
N GLY A 103 31.91 -9.41 40.84
CA GLY A 103 33.31 -8.98 40.86
C GLY A 103 33.60 -7.84 39.89
N THR A 104 34.68 -7.12 40.17
CA THR A 104 35.29 -6.16 39.24
C THR A 104 35.80 -6.87 38.00
N LEU A 105 35.44 -6.35 36.81
CA LEU A 105 35.83 -6.87 35.48
C LEU A 105 35.21 -8.23 35.07
N ASP A 106 34.19 -8.72 35.77
CA ASP A 106 33.48 -9.96 35.43
C ASP A 106 32.74 -9.93 34.08
N HIS A 107 32.36 -8.73 33.60
CA HIS A 107 31.65 -8.55 32.32
C HIS A 107 32.11 -7.28 31.62
N ILE A 108 32.70 -7.43 30.43
CA ILE A 108 33.21 -6.31 29.62
C ILE A 108 32.45 -6.32 28.29
N HIS A 109 31.76 -5.23 27.97
CA HIS A 109 31.23 -5.00 26.63
C HIS A 109 32.28 -4.24 25.82
N SER A 110 32.67 -4.82 24.70
CA SER A 110 33.55 -4.17 23.72
C SER A 110 32.78 -4.11 22.41
N ASP A 111 32.70 -2.94 21.79
CA ASP A 111 32.09 -2.78 20.47
C ASP A 111 33.10 -2.10 19.53
N LEU A 112 33.10 -2.52 18.26
CA LEU A 112 33.98 -1.97 17.24
C LEU A 112 33.19 -0.96 16.42
N TRP A 113 33.60 0.30 16.50
CA TRP A 113 33.10 1.31 15.57
C TRP A 113 33.70 1.08 14.18
N GLY A 114 32.87 1.10 13.13
CA GLY A 114 33.32 0.93 11.75
C GLY A 114 32.61 1.87 10.77
N PRO A 115 33.04 1.84 9.50
CA PRO A 115 34.23 2.50 8.99
C PRO A 115 34.11 4.03 9.04
N THR A 116 35.16 4.72 9.50
CA THR A 116 35.22 6.18 9.44
C THR A 116 35.63 6.64 8.04
N GLN A 117 35.10 7.78 7.59
CA GLN A 117 35.55 8.35 6.32
C GLN A 117 37.04 8.68 6.40
N VAL A 118 37.78 8.18 5.41
CA VAL A 118 39.20 8.50 5.23
C VAL A 118 39.27 9.80 4.41
N PRO A 119 40.11 10.79 4.78
CA PRO A 119 40.26 12.05 4.05
C PRO A 119 40.66 11.87 2.58
#